data_AF-A0A2T0SE52-F1
#
_entry.id   AF-A0A2T0SE52-F1
#
_cell.length_a   1.000
_cell.length_b   1.000
_cell.length_c   1.000
_cell.angle_alpha   90.00
_cell.angle_beta   90.00
_cell.angle_gamma   90.00
#
_symmetry.space_group_name_H-M   'P 1'
#
loop_
_entity.id
_entity.type
_entity.pdbx_description
1 polymer ?
#
loop_
_entity_poly.entity_id
_entity_poly.type
_entity_poly.pdbx_seq_one_letter_code
_entity_poly.pdbx_strand_id
1 'polypeptide(L)'
;MSSIEVDIARLRQHAETVRGVADGTAEAAAAGAHVTALDDAYGWTCQAMGLPAMLRGPQERGAQAISAITDVLRDDATNLAASADTYEQIDERLAELMRKIATALDKTTKAPKVGER
;
A
#
# COMPACT_ATOMS: atom_id res chain seq x y z
N MET A 1 -17.61 -23.99 7.30
CA MET A 1 -17.42 -22.71 6.56
C MET A 1 -16.28 -21.98 7.22
N SER A 2 -15.17 -21.74 6.52
CA SER A 2 -14.04 -20.99 7.08
C SER A 2 -14.45 -19.53 7.21
N SER A 3 -14.38 -18.97 8.41
CA SER A 3 -14.50 -17.53 8.63
C SER A 3 -13.31 -16.84 7.96
N ILE A 4 -13.55 -15.80 7.15
CA ILE A 4 -12.49 -14.93 6.64
C ILE A 4 -12.39 -13.79 7.65
N GLU A 5 -11.29 -13.75 8.41
CA GLU A 5 -10.97 -12.68 9.36
C GLU A 5 -9.86 -11.84 8.76
N VAL A 6 -10.04 -10.51 8.73
CA VAL A 6 -9.06 -9.57 8.21
C VAL A 6 -8.32 -8.94 9.38
N ASP A 7 -7.02 -9.19 9.46
CA ASP A 7 -6.14 -8.55 10.45
C ASP A 7 -5.71 -7.17 9.93
N ILE A 8 -6.37 -6.13 10.45
CA ILE A 8 -6.15 -4.72 10.09
C ILE A 8 -4.70 -4.31 10.34
N ALA A 9 -4.08 -4.78 11.43
CA ALA A 9 -2.70 -4.43 11.77
C ALA A 9 -1.71 -5.02 10.76
N ARG A 10 -1.93 -6.27 10.33
CA ARG A 10 -1.14 -6.87 9.24
C ARG A 10 -1.34 -6.15 7.91
N LEU A 11 -2.55 -5.68 7.62
CA LEU A 11 -2.81 -4.95 6.39
C LEU A 11 -2.07 -3.60 6.37
N ARG A 12 -2.07 -2.88 7.50
CA ARG A 12 -1.26 -1.66 7.69
C ARG A 12 0.24 -1.93 7.58
N GLN A 13 0.73 -2.99 8.22
CA GLN A 13 2.13 -3.40 8.12
C GLN A 13 2.53 -3.74 6.67
N HIS A 14 1.64 -4.40 5.93
CA HIS A 14 1.89 -4.72 4.53
C HIS A 14 1.95 -3.46 3.67
N ALA A 15 1.03 -2.50 3.87
CA ALA A 15 1.07 -1.21 3.20
C ALA A 15 2.43 -0.49 3.41
N GLU A 16 2.94 -0.45 4.65
CA GLU A 16 4.26 0.12 4.94
C GLU A 16 5.41 -0.65 4.27
N THR A 17 5.31 -1.99 4.22
CA THR A 17 6.31 -2.82 3.54
C THR A 17 6.34 -2.51 2.05
N VAL A 18 5.18 -2.41 1.40
CA VAL A 18 5.06 -2.06 -0.02
C VAL A 18 5.61 -0.65 -0.27
N ARG A 19 5.31 0.30 0.61
CA ARG A 19 5.87 1.66 0.54
C ARG A 19 7.40 1.66 0.62
N GLY A 20 7.98 0.88 1.52
CA GLY A 20 9.43 0.72 1.62
C GLY A 20 10.06 0.14 0.34
N VAL A 21 9.38 -0.82 -0.32
CA VAL A 21 9.83 -1.32 -1.63
C VAL A 21 9.74 -0.23 -2.70
N ALA A 22 8.67 0.56 -2.71
CA ALA A 22 8.50 1.67 -3.64
C ALA A 22 9.62 2.72 -3.49
N ASP A 23 10.06 3.01 -2.26
CA ASP A 23 11.16 3.95 -2.05
C ASP A 23 12.49 3.40 -2.57
N GLY A 24 12.74 2.10 -2.41
CA GLY A 24 13.90 1.44 -3.01
C GLY A 24 13.86 1.44 -4.54
N THR A 25 12.69 1.26 -5.16
CA THR A 25 12.56 1.37 -6.62
C THR A 25 12.72 2.82 -7.10
N ALA A 26 12.27 3.80 -6.32
CA ALA A 26 12.49 5.22 -6.63
C ALA A 26 13.99 5.55 -6.65
N GLU A 27 14.74 5.07 -5.67
CA GLU A 27 16.20 5.23 -5.62
C GLU A 27 16.88 4.55 -6.82
N ALA A 28 16.46 3.33 -7.16
CA ALA A 28 16.97 2.61 -8.33
C ALA A 28 16.67 3.35 -9.66
N ALA A 29 15.47 3.92 -9.80
CA ALA A 29 15.11 4.72 -10.98
C ALA A 29 15.99 5.99 -11.08
N ALA A 30 16.19 6.68 -9.95
CA ALA A 30 17.05 7.86 -9.88
C ALA A 30 18.51 7.53 -10.23
N ALA A 31 19.04 6.43 -9.69
CA ALA A 31 20.38 5.95 -10.03
C ALA A 31 20.50 5.56 -11.52
N GLY A 32 19.50 4.87 -12.06
CA GLY A 32 19.43 4.52 -13.48
C GLY A 32 19.42 5.77 -14.38
N ALA A 33 18.59 6.76 -14.05
CA ALA A 33 18.53 8.03 -14.77
C ALA A 33 19.84 8.82 -14.67
N HIS A 34 20.51 8.78 -13.52
CA HIS A 34 21.81 9.42 -13.35
C HIS A 34 22.87 8.80 -14.27
N VAL A 35 22.96 7.46 -14.32
CA VAL A 35 23.91 6.76 -15.20
C VAL A 35 23.63 7.03 -16.68
N THR A 36 22.37 7.19 -17.08
CA THR A 36 22.04 7.54 -18.48
C THR A 36 22.49 8.94 -18.90
N ALA A 37 22.61 9.85 -17.94
CA ALA A 37 23.00 11.24 -18.18
C ALA A 37 24.53 11.44 -18.17
N LEU A 38 25.29 10.48 -17.64
CA LEU A 38 26.75 10.55 -17.55
C LEU A 38 27.39 9.86 -18.76
N ASP A 39 27.91 10.66 -19.69
CA ASP A 39 28.72 10.14 -20.80
C ASP A 39 30.07 9.55 -20.32
N ASP A 40 30.50 9.89 -19.10
CA ASP A 40 31.73 9.42 -18.43
C ASP A 40 31.53 8.18 -17.54
N ALA A 41 30.31 7.63 -17.43
CA ALA A 41 30.07 6.36 -16.74
C ALA A 41 30.77 5.16 -17.42
N TYR A 42 31.25 5.36 -18.65
CA TYR A 42 31.93 4.37 -19.45
C TYR A 42 33.41 4.70 -19.58
N GLY A 43 34.28 3.70 -19.40
CA GLY A 43 35.71 3.85 -19.70
C GLY A 43 35.97 4.19 -21.18
N TRP A 44 37.13 4.76 -21.46
CA TRP A 44 37.52 5.27 -22.78
C TRP A 44 37.28 4.29 -23.94
N THR A 45 37.62 3.00 -23.74
CA THR A 45 37.40 1.96 -24.75
C THR A 45 35.92 1.77 -25.08
N CYS A 46 35.05 1.81 -24.08
CA CYS A 46 33.60 1.68 -24.28
C CYS A 46 33.01 2.92 -24.97
N GLN A 47 33.50 4.11 -24.63
CA GLN A 47 33.14 5.35 -25.32
C GLN A 47 33.59 5.33 -26.78
N ALA A 48 34.81 4.88 -27.06
CA ALA A 48 35.36 4.78 -28.42
C ALA A 48 34.57 3.80 -29.30
N MET A 49 33.95 2.77 -28.71
CA MET A 49 33.05 1.85 -29.41
C MET A 49 31.62 2.39 -29.57
N GLY A 50 31.32 3.61 -29.12
CA GLY A 50 29.99 4.21 -29.23
C GLY A 50 28.92 3.56 -28.35
N LEU A 51 29.31 2.71 -27.38
CA LEU A 51 28.39 2.01 -26.48
C LEU A 51 27.44 2.93 -25.71
N PRO A 52 27.86 4.11 -25.19
CA PRO A 52 26.95 5.00 -24.47
C PRO A 52 25.76 5.42 -25.33
N ALA A 53 26.02 5.81 -26.59
CA ALA A 53 24.98 6.22 -27.52
C ALA A 53 24.04 5.05 -27.89
N MET A 54 24.58 3.84 -28.02
CA MET A 54 23.80 2.63 -28.31
C MET A 54 22.89 2.22 -27.14
N LEU A 55 23.37 2.42 -25.90
CA LEU A 55 22.68 2.00 -24.68
C LEU A 55 21.71 3.05 -24.13
N ARG A 56 21.85 4.32 -24.52
CA ARG A 56 21.00 5.42 -24.01
C ARG A 56 19.51 5.12 -24.07
N GLY A 57 18.99 4.74 -25.24
CA GLY A 57 17.56 4.44 -25.41
C GLY A 57 17.05 3.26 -24.57
N PRO A 58 17.72 2.09 -24.56
CA PRO A 58 17.40 1.01 -23.62
C PRO A 58 17.46 1.42 -22.14
N GLN A 59 18.47 2.20 -21.74
CA GLN A 59 18.64 2.59 -20.34
C GLN A 59 17.60 3.61 -19.89
N GLU A 60 17.25 4.59 -20.73
CA GLU A 60 16.16 5.53 -20.46
C GLU A 60 14.83 4.80 -20.28
N ARG A 61 14.53 3.82 -21.15
CA ARG A 61 13.34 2.96 -21.02
C ARG A 61 13.36 2.14 -19.73
N GLY A 62 14.53 1.64 -19.34
CA GLY A 62 14.70 0.93 -18.07
C GLY A 62 14.39 1.81 -16.87
N ALA A 63 14.98 3.00 -16.82
CA ALA A 63 14.73 3.97 -15.75
C ALA A 63 13.26 4.38 -15.67
N GLN A 64 12.62 4.62 -16.82
CA GLN A 64 11.19 4.92 -16.90
C GLN A 64 10.31 3.75 -16.42
N ALA A 65 10.65 2.51 -16.77
CA ALA A 65 9.91 1.34 -16.33
C ALA A 65 9.99 1.16 -14.80
N ILE A 66 11.17 1.38 -14.20
CA ILE A 66 11.33 1.32 -12.73
C ILE A 66 10.55 2.47 -12.06
N SER A 67 10.52 3.66 -12.67
CA SER A 67 9.69 4.76 -12.19
C SER A 67 8.20 4.40 -12.22
N ALA A 68 7.71 3.80 -13.30
CA ALA A 68 6.31 3.39 -13.41
C ALA A 68 5.94 2.31 -12.37
N ILE A 69 6.85 1.36 -12.10
CA ILE A 69 6.67 0.37 -11.03
C ILE A 69 6.58 1.05 -9.66
N THR A 70 7.40 2.07 -9.42
CA THR A 70 7.36 2.85 -8.17
C THR A 70 5.98 3.46 -7.94
N ASP A 71 5.39 4.05 -8.99
CA ASP A 71 4.07 4.68 -8.90
C ASP A 71 2.99 3.64 -8.58
N VAL A 72 3.01 2.49 -9.26
CA VAL A 72 2.07 1.38 -8.99
C VAL A 72 2.19 0.88 -7.55
N LEU A 73 3.42 0.71 -7.04
CA LEU A 73 3.62 0.26 -5.65
C LEU A 73 3.10 1.29 -4.64
N ARG A 74 3.22 2.59 -4.92
CA ARG A 74 2.68 3.64 -4.05
C ARG A 74 1.15 3.64 -4.06
N ASP A 75 0.54 3.44 -5.22
CA ASP A 75 -0.91 3.30 -5.35
C ASP A 75 -1.40 2.07 -4.59
N ASP A 76 -0.72 0.93 -4.73
CA ASP A 76 -1.04 -0.31 -4.01
C ASP A 76 -0.92 -0.13 -2.49
N ALA A 77 0.16 0.50 -2.00
CA ALA A 77 0.33 0.81 -0.59
C ALA A 77 -0.81 1.71 -0.06
N THR A 78 -1.22 2.69 -0.86
CA THR A 78 -2.34 3.59 -0.52
C THR A 78 -3.66 2.84 -0.46
N ASN A 79 -3.92 1.95 -1.43
CA ASN A 79 -5.12 1.13 -1.48
C ASN A 79 -5.20 0.15 -0.31
N LEU A 80 -4.07 -0.45 0.10
CA LEU A 80 -3.99 -1.32 1.27
C LEU A 80 -4.32 -0.56 2.56
N ALA A 81 -3.76 0.64 2.75
CA ALA A 81 -4.04 1.48 3.89
C ALA A 81 -5.53 1.90 3.94
N ALA A 82 -6.08 2.35 2.80
CA ALA A 82 -7.50 2.72 2.69
C ALA A 82 -8.44 1.53 2.97
N SER A 83 -8.05 0.32 2.55
CA SER A 83 -8.80 -0.89 2.85
C SER A 83 -8.79 -1.19 4.36
N ALA A 84 -7.66 -1.02 5.02
CA ALA A 84 -7.55 -1.19 6.47
C ALA A 84 -8.46 -0.22 7.23
N ASP A 85 -8.48 1.05 6.83
CA ASP A 85 -9.35 2.07 7.43
C ASP A 85 -10.83 1.77 7.19
N THR A 86 -11.18 1.23 6.02
CA THR A 86 -12.55 0.81 5.72
C THR A 86 -13.01 -0.33 6.64
N TYR A 87 -12.16 -1.34 6.86
CA TYR A 87 -12.48 -2.43 7.78
C TYR A 87 -12.63 -1.93 9.22
N GLU A 88 -11.73 -1.07 9.69
CA GLU A 88 -11.80 -0.50 11.04
C GLU A 88 -13.12 0.27 11.26
N GLN A 89 -13.52 1.09 10.30
CA GLN A 89 -14.80 1.84 10.37
C GLN A 89 -16.03 0.91 10.41
N ILE A 90 -16.01 -0.19 9.65
CA ILE A 90 -17.09 -1.18 9.65
C ILE A 90 -17.18 -1.85 11.03
N ASP A 91 -16.05 -2.27 11.58
CA ASP A 91 -15.98 -2.94 12.88
C ASP A 91 -16.44 -2.01 14.01
N GLU A 92 -15.99 -0.76 14.01
CA GLU A 92 -16.42 0.25 14.99
C GLU A 92 -17.92 0.48 14.94
N ARG A 93 -18.48 0.63 13.72
CA ARG A 93 -19.92 0.83 13.52
C ARG A 93 -20.72 -0.39 13.98
N LEU A 94 -20.25 -1.60 13.68
CA LEU A 94 -20.90 -2.83 14.12
C LEU A 94 -20.87 -2.96 15.65
N ALA A 95 -19.71 -2.67 16.27
CA ALA A 95 -19.55 -2.67 17.71
C ALA A 95 -20.45 -1.63 18.40
N GLU A 96 -20.63 -0.45 17.80
CA GLU A 96 -21.58 0.56 18.29
C GLU A 96 -23.03 0.06 18.22
N LEU A 97 -23.44 -0.53 17.09
CA LEU A 97 -24.78 -1.10 16.93
C LEU A 97 -25.05 -2.22 17.93
N MET A 98 -24.08 -3.12 18.14
CA MET A 98 -24.21 -4.19 19.14
C MET A 98 -24.34 -3.64 20.56
N ARG A 99 -23.56 -2.61 20.93
CA ARG A 99 -23.70 -1.94 22.24
C ARG A 99 -25.08 -1.31 22.41
N LYS A 100 -25.63 -0.67 21.36
CA LYS A 100 -26.98 -0.10 21.37
C LYS A 100 -28.04 -1.18 21.57
N ILE A 101 -27.94 -2.30 20.85
CA ILE A 101 -28.86 -3.43 20.98
C ILE A 101 -28.79 -4.04 22.39
N ALA A 102 -27.59 -4.30 22.90
CA ALA A 102 -27.40 -4.82 24.25
C ALA A 102 -28.01 -3.91 25.33
N THR A 103 -27.82 -2.59 25.18
CA THR A 103 -28.41 -1.59 26.08
C THR A 103 -29.94 -1.56 25.98
N ALA A 104 -30.50 -1.71 24.78
CA ALA A 104 -31.95 -1.77 24.58
C ALA A 104 -32.55 -3.02 25.22
N LEU A 105 -31.90 -4.18 25.06
CA LEU A 105 -32.31 -5.43 25.69
C LEU A 105 -32.28 -5.35 27.22
N ASP A 106 -31.20 -4.83 27.82
CA ASP A 106 -31.11 -4.65 29.28
C ASP A 106 -32.24 -3.77 29.83
N LYS A 107 -32.60 -2.70 29.12
CA LYS A 107 -33.75 -1.85 29.47
C LYS A 107 -35.08 -2.60 29.41
N THR A 108 -35.29 -3.44 28.40
CA THR A 108 -36.52 -4.24 28.28
C THR A 108 -36.61 -5.33 29.35
N THR A 109 -35.50 -5.95 29.74
CA THR A 109 -35.47 -6.96 30.81
C THR A 109 -35.75 -6.35 32.19
N LYS A 110 -35.36 -5.09 32.41
CA LYS A 110 -35.61 -4.35 33.67
C LYS A 110 -36.97 -3.65 33.73
N ALA A 111 -37.77 -3.66 32.66
CA ALA A 111 -39.10 -3.08 32.68
C ALA A 111 -40.03 -3.90 33.60
N PRO A 112 -40.83 -3.28 34.49
CA PRO A 112 -41.71 -4.01 35.39
C PRO A 112 -42.75 -4.80 34.58
N LYS A 113 -42.97 -6.07 34.98
CA LYS A 113 -44.03 -6.89 34.38
C LYS A 113 -45.38 -6.23 34.64
N VAL A 114 -45.95 -5.61 33.62
CA VAL A 114 -47.34 -5.12 33.66
C VAL A 114 -48.24 -6.33 33.51
N GLY A 115 -48.56 -6.98 34.63
CA GLY A 115 -49.40 -8.17 34.61
C GLY A 115 -49.37 -9.01 35.88
N GLU A 116 -49.68 -8.40 37.03
CA GLU A 116 -50.33 -9.14 38.11
C GLU A 116 -51.62 -8.39 38.45
N ARG A 117 -52.73 -8.94 37.96
CA ARG A 117 -54.10 -8.62 38.33
C ARG A 117 -54.76 -9.92 38.77
#